data_AF-A0A9W4MNZ7-F1
#
_entry.id   AF-A0A9W4MNZ7-F1
#
_cell.length_a   1.000
_cell.length_b   1.000
_cell.length_c   1.000
_cell.angle_alpha   90.00
_cell.angle_beta   90.00
_cell.angle_gamma   90.00
#
_symmetry.space_group_name_H-M   'P 1'
#
loop_
_entity.id
_entity.type
_entity.pdbx_description
1 polymer ?
#
loop_
_entity_poly.entity_id
_entity_poly.type
_entity_poly.pdbx_seq_one_letter_code
_entity_poly.pdbx_strand_id
1 'polypeptide(L)'
;MTRPESKSLGKRNCPPSHQHLKKSIEGPPKTLRLPQLCKLGGDISSVLIVRQESPWNKYRPALLCDIAGEVIIATHRSNPSRLRAVREYPKADAERLIQRFGCLDHANILSSRDCYIDANSMYFFVEDLPLTLWNVVSSPDIYPTELELAAIMSQVSLIVSIFVDELTDKVLDGLCYLSGFGLTHQTLSCGKILLGTNGRIKIECSPTETHTIYANTIPGITMALMQKHEKDVGITGVNDLNRWPVDSDAFGFLSAASTESIESLRKHHLVAARNQPTEDLVMLARAVL
;
A
#
# COMPACT_ATOMS: atom_id res chain seq x y z
N MET A 1 49.83 -16.24 75.91
CA MET A 1 49.25 -16.94 74.74
C MET A 1 48.22 -16.03 74.09
N THR A 2 48.55 -15.55 72.88
CA THR A 2 47.70 -15.37 71.69
C THR A 2 46.19 -15.03 71.80
N ARG A 3 45.83 -13.90 71.15
CA ARG A 3 44.52 -13.37 70.65
C ARG A 3 43.59 -14.47 70.02
N PRO A 4 42.28 -14.25 69.75
CA PRO A 4 41.76 -13.08 69.01
C PRO A 4 40.35 -12.53 69.36
N GLU A 5 40.07 -11.40 68.70
CA GLU A 5 38.84 -10.59 68.63
C GLU A 5 37.66 -11.29 67.94
N SER A 6 36.43 -10.88 68.27
CA SER A 6 35.30 -10.93 67.33
C SER A 6 34.18 -9.91 67.62
N LYS A 7 34.10 -8.92 66.72
CA LYS A 7 32.93 -8.41 65.98
C LYS A 7 31.67 -7.97 66.75
N SER A 8 31.47 -6.66 66.84
CA SER A 8 30.15 -6.02 66.95
C SER A 8 29.52 -5.83 65.57
N LEU A 9 28.23 -6.19 65.44
CA LEU A 9 27.43 -6.09 64.21
C LEU A 9 27.05 -4.63 63.93
N GLY A 10 27.74 -4.04 62.95
CA GLY A 10 27.42 -2.74 62.37
C GLY A 10 26.24 -2.80 61.39
N LYS A 11 25.47 -1.72 61.39
CA LYS A 11 24.26 -1.43 60.60
C LYS A 11 24.43 -1.69 59.09
N ARG A 12 23.32 -2.14 58.48
CA ARG A 12 23.16 -2.32 57.02
C ARG A 12 23.46 -1.01 56.29
N ASN A 13 24.43 -1.03 55.38
CA ASN A 13 24.66 0.00 54.37
C ASN A 13 24.37 -0.58 52.99
N CYS A 14 23.56 0.12 52.21
CA CYS A 14 23.23 -0.17 50.81
C CYS A 14 24.49 -0.14 49.92
N PRO A 15 24.62 -1.01 48.90
CA PRO A 15 25.65 -0.86 47.89
C PRO A 15 25.31 0.27 46.90
N PRO A 16 26.34 0.91 46.32
CA PRO A 16 26.22 2.19 45.62
C PRO A 16 25.62 2.10 44.21
N SER A 17 24.98 3.19 43.81
CA SER A 17 24.50 3.49 42.46
C SER A 17 25.55 3.21 41.39
N HIS A 18 25.25 2.28 40.48
CA HIS A 18 25.97 2.14 39.23
C HIS A 18 25.71 3.37 38.36
N GLN A 19 26.69 4.28 38.29
CA GLN A 19 26.74 5.32 37.29
C GLN A 19 26.80 4.66 35.91
N HIS A 20 25.71 4.78 35.14
CA HIS A 20 25.68 4.44 33.72
C HIS A 20 26.69 5.33 32.99
N LEU A 21 27.87 4.78 32.67
CA LEU A 21 28.74 5.35 31.65
C LEU A 21 27.98 5.33 30.32
N LYS A 22 27.44 6.49 29.94
CA LYS A 22 26.98 6.74 28.57
C LYS A 22 28.20 6.61 27.66
N LYS A 23 28.27 5.52 26.89
CA LYS A 23 29.21 5.42 25.77
C LYS A 23 28.82 6.47 24.74
N SER A 24 29.61 7.55 24.68
CA SER A 24 29.52 8.53 23.61
C SER A 24 30.09 7.90 22.34
N ILE A 25 29.26 7.78 21.30
CA ILE A 25 29.71 7.34 19.98
C ILE A 25 30.12 8.61 19.24
N GLU A 26 31.43 8.88 19.16
CA GLU A 26 31.99 9.95 18.35
C GLU A 26 31.96 9.54 16.88
N GLY A 27 30.83 9.81 16.24
CA GLY A 27 30.68 9.84 14.79
C GLY A 27 30.26 11.23 14.34
N PRO A 28 30.45 11.60 13.06
CA PRO A 28 29.96 12.86 12.53
C PRO A 28 28.45 12.99 12.82
N PRO A 29 27.96 14.18 13.17
CA PRO A 29 26.57 14.37 13.57
C PRO A 29 25.65 13.92 12.45
N LYS A 30 24.90 12.83 12.69
CA LYS A 30 23.79 12.45 11.82
C LYS A 30 22.80 13.60 11.85
N THR A 31 22.65 14.30 10.74
CA THR A 31 21.60 15.29 10.53
C THR A 31 20.26 14.58 10.53
N LEU A 32 19.72 14.37 11.72
CA LEU A 32 18.31 14.03 11.92
C LEU A 32 17.52 15.29 11.59
N ARG A 33 17.19 15.48 10.30
CA ARG A 33 16.12 16.39 9.95
C ARG A 33 14.84 15.78 10.52
N LEU A 34 14.16 16.52 11.40
CA LEU A 34 12.81 16.17 11.81
C LEU A 34 11.98 15.94 10.53
N PRO A 35 11.18 14.87 10.45
CA PRO A 35 10.24 14.69 9.34
C PRO A 35 9.48 16.00 9.15
N GLN A 36 9.30 16.43 7.91
CA GLN A 36 8.33 17.48 7.64
C GLN A 36 6.98 16.93 8.11
N LEU A 37 6.53 17.37 9.29
CA LEU A 37 5.19 17.12 9.75
C LEU A 37 4.27 17.82 8.75
N CYS A 38 3.57 17.05 7.92
CA CYS A 38 2.29 17.53 7.42
C CYS A 38 1.44 17.74 8.67
N LYS A 39 1.31 19.01 9.10
CA LYS A 39 0.45 19.41 10.21
C LYS A 39 -1.00 19.27 9.75
N LEU A 40 -1.50 18.04 9.77
CA LEU A 40 -2.93 17.77 9.83
C LEU A 40 -3.18 17.10 11.17
N GLY A 41 -3.98 17.74 12.02
CA GLY A 41 -4.29 17.22 13.35
C GLY A 41 -4.89 15.83 13.26
N GLY A 42 -4.09 14.83 13.62
CA GLY A 42 -4.41 13.41 13.52
C GLY A 42 -3.24 12.59 14.05
N ASP A 43 -3.55 11.41 14.58
CA ASP A 43 -2.68 10.52 15.34
C ASP A 43 -1.27 10.32 14.72
N ILE A 44 -0.22 10.27 15.55
CA ILE A 44 1.22 10.33 15.17
C ILE A 44 1.69 9.05 14.43
N SER A 45 0.78 8.12 14.11
CA SER A 45 1.07 6.78 13.61
C SER A 45 1.47 6.70 12.12
N SER A 46 1.33 7.77 11.34
CA SER A 46 1.43 7.72 9.87
C SER A 46 2.47 8.66 9.26
N VAL A 47 3.51 9.02 10.01
CA VAL A 47 4.53 9.97 9.52
C VAL A 47 5.52 9.26 8.58
N LEU A 48 5.57 9.69 7.31
CA LEU A 48 6.63 9.32 6.37
C LEU A 48 8.00 9.81 6.89
N ILE A 49 8.92 8.88 7.13
CA ILE A 49 10.26 9.20 7.62
C ILE A 49 11.21 9.40 6.43
N VAL A 50 11.69 10.62 6.24
CA VAL A 50 12.63 10.97 5.16
C VAL A 50 14.07 11.00 5.68
N ARG A 51 14.99 10.31 4.99
CA ARG A 51 16.41 10.20 5.36
C ARG A 51 17.30 10.63 4.19
N GLN A 52 18.25 11.51 4.46
CA GLN A 52 19.21 12.01 3.45
C GLN A 52 20.45 11.11 3.41
N GLU A 53 20.26 9.85 3.06
CA GLU A 53 21.32 8.84 2.95
C GLU A 53 20.91 7.75 1.96
N SER A 54 21.90 7.07 1.37
CA SER A 54 21.64 5.91 0.51
C SER A 54 21.14 4.70 1.34
N PRO A 55 20.05 4.02 0.94
CA PRO A 55 19.57 2.84 1.67
C PRO A 55 20.51 1.63 1.50
N TRP A 56 21.36 1.62 0.47
CA TRP A 56 22.14 0.46 0.04
C TRP A 56 23.30 0.08 0.97
N ASN A 57 23.63 0.95 1.92
CA ASN A 57 24.53 0.63 3.03
C ASN A 57 23.85 -0.29 4.07
N LYS A 58 22.53 -0.20 4.23
CA LYS A 58 21.73 -0.97 5.19
C LYS A 58 21.03 -2.17 4.55
N TYR A 59 20.66 -2.01 3.28
CA TYR A 59 19.93 -3.00 2.52
C TYR A 59 20.79 -3.54 1.37
N ARG A 60 20.55 -4.79 0.98
CA ARG A 60 21.13 -5.42 -0.20
C ARG A 60 19.99 -5.69 -1.21
N PRO A 61 20.04 -5.11 -2.42
CA PRO A 61 19.13 -5.48 -3.50
C PRO A 61 19.24 -6.98 -3.78
N ALA A 62 18.11 -7.66 -3.87
CA ALA A 62 18.01 -9.10 -4.10
C ALA A 62 17.40 -9.42 -5.46
N LEU A 63 16.32 -8.71 -5.84
CA LEU A 63 15.59 -8.95 -7.08
C LEU A 63 14.97 -7.65 -7.61
N LEU A 64 14.89 -7.52 -8.93
CA LEU A 64 14.13 -6.47 -9.61
C LEU A 64 12.88 -7.10 -10.23
N CYS A 65 11.70 -6.57 -9.93
CA CYS A 65 10.41 -7.07 -10.41
C CYS A 65 9.62 -5.96 -11.10
N ASP A 66 8.81 -6.30 -12.09
CA ASP A 66 7.76 -5.41 -12.61
C ASP A 66 6.42 -5.82 -11.99
N ILE A 67 6.03 -5.11 -10.93
CA ILE A 67 4.80 -5.33 -10.18
C ILE A 67 4.13 -3.98 -10.01
N ALA A 68 3.18 -3.65 -10.88
CA ALA A 68 2.66 -2.30 -11.03
C ALA A 68 3.79 -1.27 -11.23
N GLY A 69 4.71 -1.55 -12.17
CA GLY A 69 5.95 -0.79 -12.36
C GLY A 69 7.11 -1.40 -11.60
N GLU A 70 8.30 -0.82 -11.78
CA GLU A 70 9.54 -1.37 -11.24
C GLU A 70 9.57 -1.36 -9.70
N VAL A 71 9.94 -2.50 -9.10
CA VAL A 71 10.14 -2.73 -7.66
C VAL A 71 11.46 -3.43 -7.44
N ILE A 72 12.27 -2.87 -6.55
CA ILE A 72 13.47 -3.53 -6.03
C ILE A 72 13.10 -4.26 -4.74
N ILE A 73 13.19 -5.58 -4.74
CA ILE A 73 13.11 -6.38 -3.51
C ILE A 73 14.50 -6.38 -2.87
N ALA A 74 14.59 -5.87 -1.65
CA ALA A 74 15.81 -5.73 -0.91
C ALA A 74 15.74 -6.46 0.44
N THR A 75 16.89 -6.97 0.88
CA THR A 75 17.04 -7.62 2.18
C THR A 75 17.81 -6.71 3.14
N HIS A 76 17.38 -6.64 4.39
CA HIS A 76 18.17 -5.98 5.42
C HIS A 76 19.47 -6.76 5.67
N ARG A 77 20.62 -6.07 5.71
CA ARG A 77 21.94 -6.69 5.86
C ARG A 77 22.21 -7.26 7.26
N SER A 78 21.44 -6.84 8.29
CA SER A 78 21.53 -7.41 9.63
C SER A 78 20.66 -8.67 9.78
N ASN A 79 21.04 -9.54 10.71
CA ASN A 79 20.25 -10.71 11.08
C ASN A 79 19.18 -10.35 12.14
N PRO A 80 17.95 -10.89 12.04
CA PRO A 80 17.43 -11.67 10.92
C PRO A 80 17.15 -10.78 9.69
N SER A 81 17.53 -11.26 8.50
CA SER A 81 17.23 -10.56 7.26
C SER A 81 15.72 -10.52 7.04
N ARG A 82 15.19 -9.32 6.74
CA ARG A 82 13.80 -9.10 6.36
C ARG A 82 13.74 -8.56 4.94
N LEU A 83 12.82 -9.10 4.14
CA LEU A 83 12.52 -8.58 2.82
C LEU A 83 11.77 -7.24 2.93
N ARG A 84 12.01 -6.38 1.94
CA ARG A 84 11.42 -5.06 1.77
C ARG A 84 11.26 -4.78 0.29
N ALA A 85 10.09 -4.29 -0.10
CA ALA A 85 9.87 -3.74 -1.44
C ALA A 85 10.27 -2.26 -1.46
N VAL A 86 11.00 -1.85 -2.49
CA VAL A 86 11.52 -0.49 -2.66
C VAL A 86 11.14 0.03 -4.04
N ARG A 87 10.51 1.20 -4.09
CA ARG A 87 10.24 1.94 -5.32
C ARG A 87 11.30 3.02 -5.50
N GLU A 88 11.94 3.06 -6.66
CA GLU A 88 12.90 4.10 -7.03
C GLU A 88 12.23 5.17 -7.88
N TYR A 89 12.48 6.44 -7.55
CA TYR A 89 12.03 7.58 -8.34
C TYR A 89 13.15 8.61 -8.53
N PRO A 90 13.11 9.40 -9.61
CA PRO A 90 14.02 10.52 -9.78
C PRO A 90 13.88 11.53 -8.64
N LYS A 91 15.00 12.05 -8.14
CA LYS A 91 15.00 13.10 -7.11
C LYS A 91 14.34 14.41 -7.56
N ALA A 92 14.24 14.65 -8.87
CA ALA A 92 13.50 15.78 -9.41
C ALA A 92 12.04 15.84 -8.92
N ASP A 93 11.45 14.68 -8.59
CA ASP A 93 10.06 14.56 -8.13
C ASP A 93 9.89 14.59 -6.59
N ALA A 94 10.96 14.91 -5.85
CA ALA A 94 11.02 14.71 -4.40
C ALA A 94 9.92 15.38 -3.59
N GLU A 95 9.73 16.68 -3.77
CA GLU A 95 8.76 17.45 -3.00
C GLU A 95 7.33 16.93 -3.21
N ARG A 96 6.95 16.72 -4.48
CA ARG A 96 5.64 16.19 -4.88
C ARG A 96 5.39 14.79 -4.27
N LEU A 97 6.38 13.92 -4.35
CA LEU A 97 6.27 12.53 -3.88
C LEU A 97 6.23 12.41 -2.36
N ILE A 98 7.06 13.18 -1.64
CA ILE A 98 7.03 13.23 -0.18
C ILE A 98 5.69 13.74 0.31
N GLN A 99 5.15 14.80 -0.31
CA GLN A 99 3.83 15.32 0.03
C GLN A 99 2.74 14.28 -0.21
N ARG A 100 2.77 13.59 -1.36
CA ARG A 100 1.77 12.57 -1.71
C ARG A 100 1.82 11.39 -0.75
N PHE A 101 2.97 10.75 -0.58
CA PHE A 101 3.10 9.61 0.34
C PHE A 101 2.96 9.99 1.81
N GLY A 102 3.21 11.25 2.17
CA GLY A 102 3.03 11.75 3.54
C GLY A 102 1.57 12.02 3.93
N CYS A 103 0.68 12.20 2.94
CA CYS A 103 -0.75 12.40 3.18
C CYS A 103 -1.59 11.12 2.99
N LEU A 104 -1.06 10.13 2.26
CA LEU A 104 -1.78 8.89 1.96
C LEU A 104 -1.56 7.83 3.06
N ASP A 105 -2.48 7.77 4.03
CA ASP A 105 -2.55 6.66 4.99
C ASP A 105 -3.93 5.99 4.93
N HIS A 106 -4.06 5.02 4.03
CA HIS A 106 -5.28 4.22 3.91
C HIS A 106 -4.96 2.72 3.79
N ALA A 107 -5.83 1.88 4.39
CA ALA A 107 -5.63 0.43 4.46
C ALA A 107 -5.48 -0.25 3.08
N ASN A 108 -6.07 0.36 2.04
CA ASN A 108 -6.10 -0.15 0.68
C ASN A 108 -5.42 0.77 -0.36
N ILE A 109 -4.62 1.74 0.09
CA ILE A 109 -3.71 2.51 -0.78
C ILE A 109 -2.29 2.07 -0.44
N LEU A 110 -1.43 1.91 -1.45
CA LEU A 110 -0.02 1.60 -1.21
C LEU A 110 0.67 2.81 -0.57
N SER A 111 0.85 2.75 0.75
CA SER A 111 1.57 3.75 1.53
C SER A 111 3.03 3.38 1.72
N SER A 112 3.85 4.41 1.96
CA SER A 112 5.26 4.27 2.30
C SER A 112 5.51 4.85 3.68
N ARG A 113 6.40 4.21 4.45
CA ARG A 113 6.77 4.67 5.81
C ARG A 113 8.18 5.22 5.90
N ASP A 114 9.09 4.77 5.03
CA ASP A 114 10.46 5.27 4.97
C ASP A 114 10.78 5.70 3.54
N CYS A 115 11.39 6.87 3.41
CA CYS A 115 11.94 7.41 2.17
C CYS A 115 13.43 7.70 2.39
N TYR A 116 14.28 7.19 1.50
CA TYR A 116 15.71 7.48 1.47
C TYR A 116 16.03 8.30 0.23
N ILE A 117 16.80 9.37 0.39
CA ILE A 117 17.17 10.28 -0.69
C ILE A 117 18.70 10.24 -0.83
N ASP A 118 19.14 9.88 -2.02
CA ASP A 118 20.56 9.84 -2.41
C ASP A 118 20.87 10.97 -3.42
N ALA A 119 22.03 10.94 -4.07
CA ALA A 119 22.47 11.97 -5.00
C ALA A 119 21.41 12.29 -6.07
N ASN A 120 20.91 11.26 -6.77
CA ASN A 120 20.01 11.41 -7.93
C ASN A 120 18.65 10.70 -7.77
N SER A 121 18.50 9.84 -6.77
CA SER A 121 17.34 8.96 -6.63
C SER A 121 16.71 9.06 -5.26
N MET A 122 15.43 8.71 -5.21
CA MET A 122 14.70 8.49 -3.98
C MET A 122 14.17 7.06 -3.94
N TYR A 123 14.13 6.51 -2.74
CA TYR A 123 13.76 5.13 -2.48
C TYR A 123 12.65 5.08 -1.44
N PHE A 124 11.44 4.74 -1.86
CA PHE A 124 10.28 4.58 -0.97
C PHE A 124 10.13 3.11 -0.60
N PHE A 125 10.13 2.83 0.70
CA PHE A 125 9.93 1.49 1.24
C PHE A 125 8.44 1.23 1.45
N VAL A 126 7.90 0.31 0.66
CA VAL A 126 6.48 -0.04 0.61
C VAL A 126 6.25 -1.45 1.14
N GLU A 127 4.98 -1.80 1.34
CA GLU A 127 4.59 -3.18 1.64
C GLU A 127 4.93 -4.11 0.47
N ASP A 128 5.42 -5.31 0.79
CA ASP A 128 5.76 -6.32 -0.20
C ASP A 128 4.49 -7.08 -0.62
N LEU A 129 3.90 -6.63 -1.74
CA LEU A 129 2.73 -7.25 -2.37
C LEU A 129 3.18 -7.87 -3.69
N PRO A 130 3.38 -9.20 -3.75
CA PRO A 130 4.10 -9.83 -4.85
C PRO A 130 3.27 -10.00 -6.13
N LEU A 131 1.96 -9.73 -6.08
CA LEU A 131 1.05 -9.91 -7.21
C LEU A 131 0.31 -8.62 -7.53
N THR A 132 -0.18 -8.56 -8.76
CA THR A 132 -1.23 -7.65 -9.23
C THR A 132 -2.48 -8.46 -9.58
N LEU A 133 -3.64 -7.82 -9.67
CA LEU A 133 -4.84 -8.48 -10.22
C LEU A 133 -4.60 -8.92 -11.67
N TRP A 134 -3.70 -8.27 -12.40
CA TRP A 134 -3.29 -8.74 -13.73
C TRP A 134 -2.69 -10.15 -13.69
N ASN A 135 -1.99 -10.55 -12.63
CA ASN A 135 -1.51 -11.94 -12.49
C ASN A 135 -2.67 -12.94 -12.35
N VAL A 136 -3.74 -12.57 -11.63
CA VAL A 136 -4.98 -13.37 -11.54
C VAL A 136 -5.65 -13.46 -12.91
N VAL A 137 -5.76 -12.34 -13.63
CA VAL A 137 -6.34 -12.27 -14.99
C VAL A 137 -5.51 -13.08 -15.99
N SER A 138 -4.18 -13.06 -15.87
CA SER A 138 -3.27 -13.75 -16.79
C SER A 138 -3.14 -15.26 -16.51
N SER A 139 -3.61 -15.72 -15.36
CA SER A 139 -3.58 -17.14 -15.00
C SER A 139 -4.70 -17.90 -15.71
N PRO A 140 -4.41 -18.85 -16.61
CA PRO A 140 -5.42 -19.46 -17.48
C PRO A 140 -6.45 -20.29 -16.71
N ASP A 141 -5.99 -21.08 -15.74
CA ASP A 141 -6.85 -22.06 -15.03
C ASP A 141 -7.38 -21.55 -13.68
N ILE A 142 -6.95 -20.37 -13.24
CA ILE A 142 -7.27 -19.84 -11.90
C ILE A 142 -8.26 -18.72 -12.05
N TYR A 143 -9.53 -18.99 -11.83
CA TYR A 143 -10.53 -17.94 -11.81
C TYR A 143 -11.04 -17.67 -10.39
N PRO A 144 -11.30 -16.41 -10.03
CA PRO A 144 -11.94 -16.12 -8.76
C PRO A 144 -13.35 -16.72 -8.75
N THR A 145 -13.70 -17.34 -7.63
CA THR A 145 -15.08 -17.64 -7.26
C THR A 145 -15.87 -16.35 -7.07
N GLU A 146 -17.20 -16.43 -7.03
CA GLU A 146 -18.05 -15.26 -6.72
C GLU A 146 -17.69 -14.67 -5.34
N LEU A 147 -17.35 -15.54 -4.39
CA LEU A 147 -16.83 -15.21 -3.07
C LEU A 147 -15.56 -14.35 -3.13
N GLU A 148 -14.55 -14.79 -3.87
CA GLU A 148 -13.29 -14.07 -4.05
C GLU A 148 -13.48 -12.78 -4.88
N LEU A 149 -14.33 -12.81 -5.90
CA LEU A 149 -14.68 -11.62 -6.68
C LEU A 149 -15.33 -10.55 -5.78
N ALA A 150 -16.28 -10.95 -4.94
CA ALA A 150 -16.91 -10.07 -3.96
C ALA A 150 -15.86 -9.46 -3.00
N ALA A 151 -14.91 -10.26 -2.51
CA ALA A 151 -13.85 -9.79 -1.63
C ALA A 151 -12.90 -8.80 -2.33
N ILE A 152 -12.57 -9.04 -3.61
CA ILE A 152 -11.79 -8.11 -4.44
C ILE A 152 -12.56 -6.80 -4.63
N MET A 153 -13.80 -6.87 -5.10
CA MET A 153 -14.60 -5.70 -5.44
C MET A 153 -15.01 -4.90 -4.20
N SER A 154 -15.16 -5.54 -3.04
CA SER A 154 -15.41 -4.85 -1.77
C SER A 154 -14.23 -3.97 -1.38
N GLN A 155 -13.00 -4.50 -1.46
CA GLN A 155 -11.80 -3.71 -1.20
C GLN A 155 -11.60 -2.61 -2.26
N VAL A 156 -11.79 -2.92 -3.56
CA VAL A 156 -11.63 -1.92 -4.65
C VAL A 156 -12.68 -0.80 -4.57
N SER A 157 -13.96 -1.13 -4.34
CA SER A 157 -15.04 -0.14 -4.21
C SER A 157 -14.84 0.78 -2.99
N LEU A 158 -14.35 0.22 -1.88
CA LEU A 158 -13.95 1.00 -0.71
C LEU A 158 -12.83 2.00 -1.07
N ILE A 159 -11.79 1.56 -1.80
CA ILE A 159 -10.69 2.42 -2.23
C ILE A 159 -11.18 3.60 -3.07
N VAL A 160 -12.00 3.30 -4.08
CA VAL A 160 -12.47 4.29 -5.04
C VAL A 160 -13.31 5.37 -4.36
N SER A 161 -14.06 5.02 -3.31
CA SER A 161 -14.89 5.96 -2.56
C SER A 161 -14.09 7.02 -1.80
N ILE A 162 -12.91 6.65 -1.27
CA ILE A 162 -12.09 7.56 -0.46
C ILE A 162 -11.52 8.70 -1.31
N PHE A 163 -11.20 8.42 -2.57
CA PHE A 163 -10.76 9.44 -3.51
C PHE A 163 -11.89 10.42 -3.89
N VAL A 164 -13.16 10.05 -3.67
CA VAL A 164 -14.32 10.93 -3.90
C VAL A 164 -14.60 11.79 -2.65
N ASP A 165 -14.43 11.23 -1.45
CA ASP A 165 -14.73 11.92 -0.17
C ASP A 165 -13.63 12.89 0.30
N GLU A 166 -12.34 12.63 0.06
CA GLU A 166 -11.26 13.56 0.44
C GLU A 166 -11.14 14.79 -0.48
N LEU A 167 -11.85 14.78 -1.61
CA LEU A 167 -11.78 15.84 -2.61
C LEU A 167 -12.76 16.99 -2.38
N THR A 168 -13.69 16.91 -1.42
CA THR A 168 -14.93 17.70 -1.48
C THR A 168 -14.94 19.05 -0.75
N ASP A 169 -13.93 19.49 0.02
CA ASP A 169 -14.09 20.79 0.72
C ASP A 169 -12.88 21.75 0.80
N LYS A 170 -11.66 21.35 0.41
CA LYS A 170 -10.50 22.30 0.36
C LYS A 170 -9.56 22.14 -0.83
N VAL A 171 -9.80 21.18 -1.72
CA VAL A 171 -8.89 20.86 -2.84
C VAL A 171 -9.46 21.34 -4.19
N LEU A 172 -10.75 21.69 -4.26
CA LEU A 172 -11.41 22.15 -5.50
C LEU A 172 -10.80 23.44 -6.10
N ASP A 173 -10.28 24.38 -5.30
CA ASP A 173 -9.67 25.62 -5.83
C ASP A 173 -8.31 25.38 -6.52
N GLY A 174 -7.52 24.42 -6.01
CA GLY A 174 -6.22 24.05 -6.60
C GLY A 174 -6.33 23.07 -7.77
N LEU A 175 -7.35 22.20 -7.75
CA LEU A 175 -7.60 21.23 -8.83
C LEU A 175 -8.20 21.89 -10.09
N CYS A 176 -9.03 22.93 -9.93
CA CYS A 176 -9.48 23.77 -11.04
C CYS A 176 -8.32 24.53 -11.73
N TYR A 177 -7.23 24.85 -11.01
CA TYR A 177 -6.03 25.45 -11.59
C TYR A 177 -5.21 24.45 -12.43
N LEU A 178 -5.21 23.16 -12.06
CA LEU A 178 -4.51 22.10 -12.79
C LEU A 178 -5.32 21.54 -13.97
N SER A 179 -6.66 21.61 -13.89
CA SER A 179 -7.56 21.29 -15.00
C SER A 179 -7.38 22.23 -16.21
N GLY A 180 -6.80 23.41 -16.02
CA GLY A 180 -6.48 24.37 -17.08
C GLY A 180 -5.31 23.97 -18.01
N PHE A 181 -4.59 22.88 -17.72
CA PHE A 181 -3.41 22.45 -18.49
C PHE A 181 -3.62 21.20 -19.36
N GLY A 182 -4.85 20.71 -19.52
CA GLY A 182 -5.19 19.73 -20.57
C GLY A 182 -4.53 18.36 -20.42
N LEU A 183 -4.46 17.82 -19.20
CA LEU A 183 -3.90 16.48 -18.95
C LEU A 183 -4.99 15.40 -19.01
N THR A 184 -4.83 14.45 -19.94
CA THR A 184 -5.76 13.36 -20.23
C THR A 184 -5.50 12.10 -19.40
N HIS A 185 -6.61 11.42 -19.11
CA HIS A 185 -6.86 10.22 -18.30
C HIS A 185 -5.88 9.05 -18.42
N GLN A 186 -5.45 8.48 -17.28
CA GLN A 186 -5.02 7.09 -17.19
C GLN A 186 -5.97 6.33 -16.24
N THR A 187 -6.61 5.30 -16.78
CA THR A 187 -7.62 4.47 -16.11
C THR A 187 -6.95 3.48 -15.16
N LEU A 188 -7.52 3.31 -13.96
CA LEU A 188 -7.15 2.21 -13.05
C LEU A 188 -7.38 0.87 -13.75
N SER A 189 -6.32 0.08 -13.89
CA SER A 189 -6.34 -1.26 -14.49
C SER A 189 -5.97 -2.34 -13.48
N CYS A 190 -6.22 -3.60 -13.82
CA CYS A 190 -5.84 -4.74 -12.98
C CYS A 190 -4.32 -4.78 -12.66
N GLY A 191 -3.47 -4.21 -13.53
CA GLY A 191 -2.02 -4.14 -13.32
C GLY A 191 -1.58 -3.14 -12.25
N LYS A 192 -2.46 -2.19 -11.88
CA LYS A 192 -2.21 -1.18 -10.84
C LYS A 192 -2.80 -1.56 -9.48
N ILE A 193 -3.52 -2.68 -9.41
CA ILE A 193 -4.14 -3.18 -8.18
C ILE A 193 -3.30 -4.35 -7.68
N LEU A 194 -2.61 -4.14 -6.57
CA LEU A 194 -1.72 -5.09 -5.91
C LEU A 194 -2.51 -6.05 -5.02
N LEU A 195 -2.08 -7.31 -4.99
CA LEU A 195 -2.61 -8.38 -4.16
C LEU A 195 -1.49 -8.98 -3.30
N GLY A 196 -1.68 -8.95 -1.98
CA GLY A 196 -0.79 -9.58 -1.02
C GLY A 196 -1.12 -11.06 -0.80
N THR A 197 -0.12 -11.83 -0.36
CA THR A 197 -0.31 -13.24 0.07
C THR A 197 -1.17 -13.39 1.33
N ASN A 198 -1.44 -12.29 2.02
CA ASN A 198 -2.36 -12.16 3.14
C ASN A 198 -3.78 -11.75 2.71
N GLY A 199 -4.07 -11.70 1.40
CA GLY A 199 -5.37 -11.32 0.85
C GLY A 199 -5.68 -9.82 0.90
N ARG A 200 -4.71 -8.97 1.24
CA ARG A 200 -4.88 -7.52 1.18
C ARG A 200 -4.75 -7.01 -0.23
N ILE A 201 -5.64 -6.11 -0.61
CA ILE A 201 -5.59 -5.40 -1.87
C ILE A 201 -5.20 -3.95 -1.64
N LYS A 202 -4.26 -3.46 -2.46
CA LYS A 202 -3.84 -2.06 -2.45
C LYS A 202 -3.71 -1.49 -3.86
N ILE A 203 -4.05 -0.23 -4.05
CA ILE A 203 -3.80 0.47 -5.32
C ILE A 203 -2.43 1.14 -5.30
N GLU A 204 -1.66 0.92 -6.36
CA GLU A 204 -0.45 1.67 -6.65
C GLU A 204 -0.84 2.99 -7.32
N CYS A 205 -0.60 4.10 -6.61
CA CYS A 205 -0.93 5.43 -7.07
C CYS A 205 0.36 6.13 -7.50
N SER A 206 0.73 5.99 -8.78
CA SER A 206 2.02 6.47 -9.27
C SER A 206 2.06 8.02 -9.33
N PRO A 207 3.24 8.66 -9.17
CA PRO A 207 3.38 10.12 -9.16
C PRO A 207 2.95 10.85 -10.43
N THR A 208 3.00 10.16 -11.58
CA THR A 208 2.68 10.72 -12.90
C THR A 208 1.18 10.77 -13.17
N GLU A 209 0.38 10.05 -12.39
CA GLU A 209 -1.06 9.96 -12.58
C GLU A 209 -1.75 11.10 -11.80
N THR A 210 -2.41 11.99 -12.56
CA THR A 210 -3.37 12.96 -12.05
C THR A 210 -4.61 12.23 -11.55
N HIS A 211 -5.21 12.74 -10.46
CA HIS A 211 -6.41 12.19 -9.83
C HIS A 211 -7.48 11.90 -10.89
N THR A 212 -7.70 10.61 -11.17
CA THR A 212 -8.62 10.17 -12.20
C THR A 212 -9.85 9.58 -11.52
N ILE A 213 -11.02 9.87 -12.11
CA ILE A 213 -12.30 9.29 -11.73
C ILE A 213 -12.23 7.77 -11.98
N TYR A 214 -12.02 7.00 -10.91
CA TYR A 214 -11.90 5.54 -10.96
C TYR A 214 -13.23 4.81 -11.18
N ALA A 215 -14.36 5.52 -11.12
CA ALA A 215 -15.70 4.92 -11.23
C ALA A 215 -15.87 4.10 -12.52
N ASN A 216 -15.44 4.67 -13.66
CA ASN A 216 -15.68 4.09 -14.99
C ASN A 216 -14.81 2.86 -15.28
N THR A 217 -13.88 2.49 -14.40
CA THR A 217 -12.97 1.34 -14.60
C THR A 217 -13.42 0.10 -13.85
N ILE A 218 -14.35 0.23 -12.89
CA ILE A 218 -14.90 -0.88 -12.10
C ILE A 218 -15.51 -1.97 -13.00
N PRO A 219 -16.30 -1.65 -14.04
CA PRO A 219 -16.81 -2.66 -14.97
C PRO A 219 -15.71 -3.40 -15.70
N GLY A 220 -14.68 -2.69 -16.19
CA GLY A 220 -13.55 -3.26 -16.89
C GLY A 220 -12.78 -4.26 -16.02
N ILE A 221 -12.44 -3.86 -14.80
CA ILE A 221 -11.77 -4.73 -13.82
C ILE A 221 -12.62 -5.96 -13.49
N THR A 222 -13.91 -5.76 -13.24
CA THR A 222 -14.86 -6.84 -12.90
C THR A 222 -14.94 -7.85 -14.07
N MET A 223 -15.09 -7.36 -15.30
CA MET A 223 -15.08 -8.19 -16.50
C MET A 223 -13.77 -8.95 -16.66
N ALA A 224 -12.63 -8.27 -16.55
CA ALA A 224 -11.32 -8.91 -16.69
C ALA A 224 -11.14 -10.06 -15.69
N LEU A 225 -11.58 -9.90 -14.44
CA LEU A 225 -11.55 -10.97 -13.43
C LEU A 225 -12.51 -12.11 -13.75
N MET A 226 -13.69 -11.80 -14.30
CA MET A 226 -14.71 -12.79 -14.64
C MET A 226 -14.33 -13.62 -15.88
N GLN A 227 -13.79 -12.99 -16.93
CA GLN A 227 -13.62 -13.61 -18.25
C GLN A 227 -12.19 -13.53 -18.83
N LYS A 228 -11.21 -13.08 -18.05
CA LYS A 228 -9.77 -12.98 -18.41
C LYS A 228 -9.40 -11.88 -19.41
N HIS A 229 -10.37 -11.11 -19.87
CA HIS A 229 -10.15 -9.99 -20.78
C HIS A 229 -11.24 -8.92 -20.60
N GLU A 230 -10.90 -7.70 -20.97
CA GLU A 230 -11.86 -6.62 -21.13
C GLU A 230 -12.52 -6.74 -22.52
N LYS A 231 -13.73 -6.19 -22.66
CA LYS A 231 -14.39 -6.03 -23.97
C LYS A 231 -14.13 -4.63 -24.52
N ASP A 232 -14.49 -4.42 -25.78
CA ASP A 232 -14.42 -3.11 -26.40
C ASP A 232 -15.15 -2.05 -25.55
N VAL A 233 -14.67 -0.81 -25.64
CA VAL A 233 -15.17 0.31 -24.84
C VAL A 233 -16.68 0.45 -24.99
N GLY A 234 -17.38 0.49 -23.85
CA GLY A 234 -18.84 0.61 -23.80
C GLY A 234 -19.60 -0.73 -23.86
N ILE A 235 -18.92 -1.85 -24.09
CA ILE A 235 -19.51 -3.18 -24.04
C ILE A 235 -19.28 -3.78 -22.65
N THR A 236 -20.37 -3.99 -21.91
CA THR A 236 -20.34 -4.68 -20.61
C THR A 236 -20.99 -6.04 -20.72
N GLY A 237 -20.35 -7.07 -20.19
CA GLY A 237 -20.94 -8.39 -19.99
C GLY A 237 -19.93 -9.52 -20.09
N VAL A 238 -20.37 -10.72 -19.71
CA VAL A 238 -19.54 -11.93 -19.69
C VAL A 238 -19.97 -12.92 -20.76
N ASN A 239 -19.01 -13.70 -21.27
CA ASN A 239 -19.26 -14.68 -22.33
C ASN A 239 -19.71 -16.04 -21.79
N ASP A 240 -19.19 -16.46 -20.63
CA ASP A 240 -19.50 -17.76 -20.02
C ASP A 240 -20.58 -17.62 -18.95
N LEU A 241 -21.84 -17.80 -19.37
CA LEU A 241 -23.01 -17.73 -18.50
C LEU A 241 -23.18 -18.99 -17.64
N ASN A 242 -22.49 -20.10 -17.93
CA ASN A 242 -22.49 -21.26 -17.05
C ASN A 242 -21.66 -20.97 -15.80
N ARG A 243 -20.54 -20.26 -15.99
CA ARG A 243 -19.66 -19.82 -14.91
C ARG A 243 -20.19 -18.60 -14.16
N TRP A 244 -20.80 -17.66 -14.88
CA TRP A 244 -21.37 -16.44 -14.32
C TRP A 244 -22.85 -16.31 -14.71
N PRO A 245 -23.74 -17.01 -13.98
CA PRO A 245 -25.17 -16.99 -14.25
C PRO A 245 -25.75 -15.58 -14.17
N VAL A 246 -26.78 -15.29 -14.97
CA VAL A 246 -27.43 -13.97 -15.03
C VAL A 246 -28.08 -13.58 -13.70
N ASP A 247 -28.52 -14.57 -12.92
CA ASP A 247 -29.12 -14.43 -11.61
C ASP A 247 -28.11 -14.41 -10.45
N SER A 248 -26.80 -14.49 -10.75
CA SER A 248 -25.73 -14.38 -9.75
C SER A 248 -25.52 -12.93 -9.29
N ASP A 249 -25.09 -12.77 -8.03
CA ASP A 249 -24.76 -11.45 -7.46
C ASP A 249 -23.60 -10.80 -8.22
N ALA A 250 -22.67 -11.60 -8.74
CA ALA A 250 -21.55 -11.14 -9.55
C ALA A 250 -22.00 -10.50 -10.88
N PHE A 251 -22.94 -11.15 -11.58
CA PHE A 251 -23.50 -10.61 -12.82
C PHE A 251 -24.34 -9.35 -12.56
N GLY A 252 -25.13 -9.36 -11.49
CA GLY A 252 -25.87 -8.19 -11.03
C GLY A 252 -24.96 -7.01 -10.71
N PHE A 253 -23.86 -7.26 -9.99
CA PHE A 253 -22.87 -6.23 -9.66
C PHE A 253 -22.20 -5.66 -10.91
N LEU A 254 -21.81 -6.50 -11.87
CA LEU A 254 -21.22 -6.03 -13.12
C LEU A 254 -22.19 -5.11 -13.89
N SER A 255 -23.47 -5.48 -13.92
CA SER A 255 -24.53 -4.68 -14.56
C SER A 255 -24.73 -3.34 -13.87
N ALA A 256 -24.76 -3.33 -12.54
CA ALA A 256 -24.83 -2.12 -11.73
C ALA A 256 -23.58 -1.25 -11.91
N ALA A 257 -22.38 -1.84 -11.95
CA ALA A 257 -21.12 -1.11 -12.07
C ALA A 257 -21.05 -0.24 -13.34
N SER A 258 -21.73 -0.64 -14.40
CA SER A 258 -21.76 0.09 -15.67
C SER A 258 -22.77 1.23 -15.72
N THR A 259 -23.68 1.33 -14.75
CA THR A 259 -24.81 2.27 -14.79
C THR A 259 -24.95 3.10 -13.52
N GLU A 260 -24.46 2.61 -12.39
CA GLU A 260 -24.67 3.20 -11.08
C GLU A 260 -23.42 3.90 -10.53
N SER A 261 -23.65 4.77 -9.54
CA SER A 261 -22.58 5.46 -8.82
C SER A 261 -21.80 4.52 -7.89
N ILE A 262 -20.57 4.89 -7.54
CA ILE A 262 -19.75 4.16 -6.57
C ILE A 262 -20.47 3.98 -5.23
N GLU A 263 -21.21 5.00 -4.76
CA GLU A 263 -21.98 4.93 -3.50
C GLU A 263 -23.07 3.86 -3.55
N SER A 264 -23.72 3.70 -4.71
CA SER A 264 -24.70 2.64 -4.93
C SER A 264 -24.03 1.27 -4.97
N LEU A 265 -22.86 1.15 -5.63
CA LEU A 265 -22.11 -0.11 -5.70
C LEU A 265 -21.65 -0.63 -4.34
N ARG A 266 -21.33 0.26 -3.39
CA ARG A 266 -21.00 -0.15 -2.01
C ARG A 266 -22.17 -0.83 -1.30
N LYS A 267 -23.39 -0.45 -1.65
CA LYS A 267 -24.63 -0.99 -1.08
C LYS A 267 -25.10 -2.23 -1.82
N HIS A 268 -24.47 -2.58 -2.95
CA HIS A 268 -24.80 -3.77 -3.71
C HIS A 268 -24.57 -5.04 -2.87
N HIS A 269 -25.47 -6.01 -2.99
CA HIS A 269 -25.49 -7.21 -2.16
C HIS A 269 -24.15 -7.97 -2.16
N LEU A 270 -23.54 -8.09 -3.36
CA LEU A 270 -22.21 -8.69 -3.54
C LEU A 270 -21.13 -8.13 -2.59
N VAL A 271 -21.12 -6.81 -2.39
CA VAL A 271 -20.06 -6.10 -1.66
C VAL A 271 -20.43 -5.82 -0.21
N ALA A 272 -21.70 -5.52 0.06
CA ALA A 272 -22.18 -5.07 1.36
C ALA A 272 -22.16 -6.16 2.45
N ALA A 273 -22.24 -7.44 2.07
CA ALA A 273 -22.35 -8.56 3.01
C ALA A 273 -21.01 -9.05 3.60
N ARG A 274 -19.88 -8.44 3.24
CA ARG A 274 -18.54 -9.00 3.50
C ARG A 274 -17.92 -8.57 4.83
N ASN A 275 -17.79 -9.51 5.76
CA ASN A 275 -17.13 -9.29 7.06
C ASN A 275 -15.63 -9.69 7.10
N GLN A 276 -15.15 -10.56 6.19
CA GLN A 276 -13.76 -11.08 6.19
C GLN A 276 -13.11 -11.19 4.78
N PRO A 277 -13.03 -10.09 4.00
CA PRO A 277 -12.57 -10.13 2.60
C PRO A 277 -11.08 -10.50 2.40
N THR A 278 -10.28 -10.60 3.47
CA THR A 278 -8.86 -10.96 3.36
C THR A 278 -8.62 -12.46 3.41
N GLU A 279 -9.36 -13.19 4.25
CA GLU A 279 -9.22 -14.64 4.37
C GLU A 279 -9.63 -15.35 3.07
N ASP A 280 -10.70 -14.86 2.44
CA ASP A 280 -11.21 -15.35 1.16
C ASP A 280 -10.15 -15.29 0.03
N LEU A 281 -9.18 -14.36 0.10
CA LEU A 281 -8.21 -14.11 -0.97
C LEU A 281 -6.85 -14.77 -0.75
N VAL A 282 -6.57 -15.35 0.41
CA VAL A 282 -5.28 -16.00 0.69
C VAL A 282 -5.06 -17.20 -0.24
N MET A 283 -6.11 -18.00 -0.47
CA MET A 283 -6.01 -19.17 -1.34
C MET A 283 -5.85 -18.77 -2.80
N LEU A 284 -6.58 -17.75 -3.26
CA LEU A 284 -6.42 -17.19 -4.60
C LEU A 284 -4.99 -16.69 -4.83
N ALA A 285 -4.46 -15.88 -3.90
CA ALA A 285 -3.09 -15.36 -3.99
C ALA A 285 -2.05 -16.48 -4.03
N ARG A 286 -2.25 -17.56 -3.26
CA ARG A 286 -1.36 -18.72 -3.27
C ARG A 286 -1.47 -19.55 -4.55
N ALA A 287 -2.64 -19.65 -5.15
CA ALA A 287 -2.81 -20.40 -6.39
C ALA A 287 -2.07 -19.74 -7.56
N VAL A 288 -2.00 -18.40 -7.56
CA VAL A 288 -1.39 -17.59 -8.64
C VAL A 288 0.15 -17.50 -8.55
N LEU A 289 0.73 -17.71 -7.35
CA LEU A 289 2.18 -17.72 -7.11
C LEU A 289 2.84 -19.02 -7.57
#